data_AF-A0A482RGE4-F1
#
_entry.id   AF-A0A482RGE4-F1
#
_cell.length_a   1.000
_cell.length_b   1.000
_cell.length_c   1.000
_cell.angle_alpha   90.00
_cell.angle_beta   90.00
_cell.angle_gamma   90.00
#
_symmetry.space_group_name_H-M   'P 1'
#
loop_
_entity.id
_entity.type
_entity.pdbx_description
1 polymer ?
#
loop_
_entity_poly.entity_id
_entity_poly.type
_entity_poly.pdbx_seq_one_letter_code
_entity_poly.pdbx_strand_id
1 'polypeptide(L)' 'MHLELYLRNESLSLCGRDHLSFRSYYIPVKDVVDGDLCEAFNALPPAKQRTIAADLDRTPADVAKKLEDIRNKIL' A
#
# COMPACT_ATOMS: atom_id res chain seq x y z
N MET A 1 1.76 -4.16 -6.88
CA MET A 1 3.08 -3.48 -6.90
C MET A 1 2.93 -1.97 -6.89
N HIS A 2 2.20 -1.35 -7.83
CA HIS A 2 2.09 0.11 -7.86
C HIS A 2 1.40 0.75 -6.64
N LEU A 3 0.45 0.06 -5.99
CA LEU A 3 -0.24 0.60 -4.80
C LEU A 3 0.72 0.99 -3.67
N GLU A 4 1.72 0.17 -3.38
CA GLU A 4 2.70 0.42 -2.32
C GLU A 4 3.46 1.74 -2.55
N LEU A 5 3.81 2.04 -3.81
CA LEU A 5 4.50 3.28 -4.17
C LEU A 5 3.68 4.52 -3.82
N TYR A 6 2.36 4.51 -4.06
CA TYR A 6 1.48 5.61 -3.65
C TYR A 6 1.39 5.72 -2.13
N LEU A 7 1.26 4.59 -1.43
CA LEU A 7 1.08 4.57 0.02
C LEU A 7 2.32 4.94 0.80
N ARG A 8 3.53 4.76 0.25
CA ARG A 8 4.76 5.29 0.86
C ARG A 8 4.74 6.81 1.00
N ASN A 9 4.07 7.51 0.09
CA ASN A 9 3.98 8.98 0.12
C ASN A 9 2.83 9.48 1.00
N GLU A 10 1.77 8.70 1.16
CA GLU A 10 0.57 9.09 1.92
C GLU A 10 0.61 8.61 3.39
N SER A 11 1.20 7.44 3.64
CA SER A 11 1.28 6.81 4.96
C SER A 11 2.69 6.99 5.52
N LEU A 12 2.93 8.16 6.10
CA LEU A 12 4.19 8.46 6.78
C LEU A 12 4.33 7.58 8.02
N SER A 13 5.54 7.05 8.24
CA SER A 13 5.87 6.36 9.48
C SER A 13 5.63 7.28 10.69
N LEU A 14 5.06 6.73 11.77
CA LEU A 14 4.82 7.47 13.01
C LEU A 14 6.09 8.07 13.62
N CYS A 15 7.26 7.49 13.34
CA CYS A 15 8.55 7.99 13.80
C CYS A 15 9.34 8.75 12.72
N GLY A 16 8.69 9.13 11.61
CA GLY A 16 9.32 9.86 10.50
C GLY A 16 10.34 9.05 9.71
N ARG A 17 10.40 7.74 9.93
CA ARG A 17 11.33 6.85 9.23
C ARG A 17 10.83 6.56 7.81
N ASP A 18 11.71 6.68 6.84
CA ASP A 18 11.41 6.28 5.46
C ASP A 18 11.11 4.77 5.38
N HIS A 19 9.99 4.43 4.72
CA HIS A 19 9.49 3.06 4.63
C HIS A 19 10.46 2.14 3.88
N LEU A 20 10.99 2.60 2.75
CA LEU A 20 11.90 1.79 1.93
C LEU A 20 13.23 1.54 2.66
N SER A 21 13.72 2.55 3.37
CA SER A 21 14.90 2.46 4.25
C SER A 21 14.67 1.52 5.44
N PHE A 22 13.45 1.48 5.98
CA PHE A 22 13.08 0.51 7.02
C PHE A 22 13.07 -0.92 6.48
N ARG A 23 12.44 -1.17 5.32
CA ARG A 23 12.38 -2.50 4.71
C ARG A 23 13.70 -2.96 4.10
N SER A 24 14.59 -2.03 3.75
CA SER A 24 15.94 -2.30 3.22
C SER A 24 17.05 -2.08 4.23
N TYR A 25 16.80 -2.34 5.53
CA TYR A 25 17.68 -1.89 6.61
C TYR A 25 19.12 -2.40 6.52
N TYR A 26 19.30 -3.67 6.13
CA TYR A 26 20.63 -4.29 5.96
C TYR A 26 20.96 -4.58 4.51
N ILE A 27 19.95 -4.95 3.71
CA ILE A 27 20.07 -5.29 2.29
C ILE A 27 18.87 -4.71 1.53
N PRO A 28 19.02 -4.36 0.25
CA PRO A 28 17.91 -3.88 -0.56
C PRO A 28 16.77 -4.90 -0.64
N VAL A 29 15.54 -4.44 -0.41
CA VAL A 29 14.34 -5.26 -0.65
C VAL A 29 14.28 -5.66 -2.13
N LYS A 30 13.93 -6.92 -2.40
CA LYS A 30 13.83 -7.45 -3.75
C LYS A 30 12.62 -8.38 -3.86
N ASP A 31 11.79 -8.15 -4.88
CA ASP A 31 10.61 -8.96 -5.23
C ASP A 31 9.61 -9.18 -4.08
N VAL A 32 9.55 -8.23 -3.13
CA VAL A 32 8.63 -8.25 -1.97
C VAL A 32 7.86 -6.92 -1.92
N VAL A 33 6.57 -7.01 -1.58
CA VAL A 33 5.66 -5.87 -1.38
C VAL A 33 5.17 -5.90 0.07
N ASP A 34 5.15 -4.74 0.72
CA ASP A 34 4.63 -4.63 2.08
C ASP A 34 3.09 -4.65 2.10
N GLY A 35 2.52 -5.78 2.51
CA GLY A 35 1.07 -5.98 2.61
C GLY A 35 0.43 -5.10 3.70
N ASP A 36 1.09 -4.93 4.84
CA ASP A 36 0.58 -4.12 5.95
C ASP A 36 0.46 -2.65 5.54
N LEU A 37 1.46 -2.15 4.79
CA LEU A 37 1.37 -0.82 4.19
C LEU A 37 0.21 -0.73 3.19
N CYS A 38 0.00 -1.77 2.37
CA CYS A 38 -1.08 -1.80 1.39
C CYS A 38 -2.48 -1.78 2.01
N GLU A 39 -2.68 -2.43 3.16
CA GLU A 39 -3.95 -2.43 3.89
C GLU A 39 -4.35 -1.03 4.41
N ALA A 40 -3.37 -0.14 4.61
CA ALA A 40 -3.62 1.25 5.01
C ALA A 40 -4.43 2.04 3.97
N PHE A 41 -4.56 1.55 2.73
CA PHE A 41 -5.42 2.16 1.70
C PHE A 41 -6.84 2.41 2.21
N ASN A 42 -7.43 1.47 2.94
CA ASN A 42 -8.80 1.57 3.44
C ASN A 42 -8.97 2.65 4.53
N ALA A 43 -7.87 3.06 5.18
CA ALA A 43 -7.86 4.10 6.20
C ALA A 43 -7.66 5.52 5.61
N LEU A 44 -7.34 5.64 4.31
CA LEU A 44 -7.16 6.93 3.68
C LEU A 44 -8.49 7.69 3.52
N PRO A 45 -8.47 9.04 3.46
CA PRO A 45 -9.65 9.81 3.10
C PRO A 45 -10.23 9.38 1.74
N PRO A 46 -11.57 9.36 1.57
CA PRO A 46 -12.21 8.89 0.33
C PRO A 46 -11.73 9.60 -0.94
N ALA A 47 -11.36 10.88 -0.84
CA ALA A 47 -10.79 11.62 -1.97
C ALA A 47 -9.45 11.02 -2.44
N LYS A 48 -8.56 10.68 -1.51
CA LYS A 48 -7.25 10.07 -1.80
C LYS A 48 -7.39 8.66 -2.34
N GLN A 49 -8.31 7.87 -1.78
CA GLN A 49 -8.63 6.54 -2.31
C GLN A 49 -9.04 6.61 -3.78
N ARG A 50 -9.89 7.59 -4.16
CA ARG A 50 -10.32 7.80 -5.54
C ARG A 50 -9.18 8.20 -6.46
N THR A 51 -8.32 9.14 -6.05
CA THR A 51 -7.16 9.56 -6.84
C THR A 51 -6.22 8.38 -7.12
N ILE A 52 -5.81 7.66 -6.07
CA ILE A 52 -4.90 6.52 -6.20
C ILE A 52 -5.54 5.40 -7.03
N ALA A 53 -6.82 5.11 -6.81
CA ALA A 53 -7.50 4.08 -7.59
C ALA A 53 -7.61 4.47 -9.08
N ALA A 54 -7.89 5.74 -9.39
CA ALA A 54 -7.94 6.24 -10.75
C ALA A 54 -6.59 6.13 -11.45
N ASP A 55 -5.49 6.48 -10.77
CA ASP A 55 -4.12 6.34 -11.32
C ASP A 55 -3.71 4.87 -11.54
N LEU A 56 -4.45 3.92 -10.94
CA LEU A 56 -4.28 2.48 -11.13
C LEU A 56 -5.28 1.88 -12.15
N ASP A 57 -6.09 2.71 -12.81
CA ASP A 57 -7.19 2.31 -13.68
C ASP A 57 -8.20 1.38 -12.98
N ARG A 58 -8.54 1.70 -11.72
CA ARG A 58 -9.44 0.93 -10.85
C ARG A 58 -10.43 1.82 -10.11
N THR A 59 -11.44 1.20 -9.49
CA THR A 59 -12.24 1.85 -8.46
C THR A 59 -11.68 1.55 -7.06
N PRO A 60 -11.94 2.39 -6.05
CA PRO A 60 -11.55 2.08 -4.66
C PRO A 60 -12.10 0.73 -4.17
N ALA A 61 -13.30 0.36 -4.60
CA ALA A 61 -13.91 -0.92 -4.28
C ALA A 61 -13.13 -2.10 -4.89
N ASP A 62 -12.66 -1.98 -6.13
CA ASP A 62 -11.85 -3.03 -6.77
C ASP A 62 -10.51 -3.21 -6.06
N VAL A 63 -9.89 -2.10 -5.64
CA VAL A 63 -8.63 -2.13 -4.88
C VAL A 63 -8.84 -2.82 -3.54
N ALA A 64 -9.85 -2.40 -2.76
CA ALA A 64 -10.18 -2.99 -1.47
C ALA A 64 -10.49 -4.48 -1.58
N LYS A 65 -11.34 -4.87 -2.55
CA LYS A 65 -11.66 -6.28 -2.82
C LYS A 65 -10.41 -7.10 -3.13
N LYS A 66 -9.50 -6.55 -3.95
CA LYS A 66 -8.26 -7.25 -4.29
C LYS A 66 -7.33 -7.44 -3.10
N LEU A 67 -7.28 -6.48 -2.17
CA LEU A 67 -6.53 -6.63 -0.91
C LEU A 67 -7.15 -7.72 -0.03
N GLU A 68 -8.48 -7.74 0.11
CA GLU A 68 -9.19 -8.79 0.85
C GLU A 68 -9.00 -10.19 0.24
N ASP A 69 -9.07 -10.30 -1.09
CA ASP A 69 -8.85 -11.56 -1.81
C ASP A 69 -7.43 -12.11 -1.57
N ILE A 70 -6.42 -11.24 -1.46
CA ILE A 70 -5.04 -11.66 -1.16
C ILE A 70 -4.94 -12.15 0.29
N ARG A 71 -5.50 -11.40 1.25
CA ARG A 71 -5.51 -11.77 2.67
C ARG A 71 -6.19 -13.12 2.90
N ASN A 72 -7.34 -13.33 2.29
CA ASN A 72 -8.15 -14.53 2.48
C ASN A 72 -7.59 -15.77 1.76
N LYS A 73 -6.63 -15.62 0.83
CA LYS A 73 -5.97 -16.75 0.14
C LYS A 73 -4.79 -17.33 0.92
N ILE A 74 -4.34 -16.65 1.97
CA ILE A 74 -3.17 -17.03 2.77
C ILE A 74 -3.58 -17.74 4.08
N LEU A 75 -4.87 -17.67 4.44
CA LEU A 75 -5.51 -18.46 5.50
C LEU A 75 -6.04 -19.79 4.94
#